data_AF-A0A259LLE1-F1
#
_entry.id   AF-A0A259LLE1-F1
#
_cell.length_a   1.000
_cell.length_b   1.000
_cell.length_c   1.000
_cell.angle_alpha   90.00
_cell.angle_beta   90.00
_cell.angle_gamma   90.00
#
_symmetry.space_group_name_H-M   'P 1'
#
loop_
_entity.id
_entity.type
_entity.pdbx_description
1 polymer ?
#
loop_
_entity_poly.entity_id
_entity_poly.type
_entity_poly.pdbx_seq_one_letter_code
_entity_poly.pdbx_strand_id
1 'polypeptide(L)'
;FLGCRNPLTPTCVIDIQNTTGKALSLDLRRPEATLPDGSTVDANSDVLEMSSDSTVWFPAGLTTTYEIAFRREMSEIEQLSLRLFVDGDRYDHALTNISVE
;
A
#
# COMPACT_ATOMS: atom_id res chain seq x y z
N PHE A 1 -9.07 2.65 0.01
CA PHE A 1 -8.64 1.58 -0.92
C PHE A 1 -9.40 1.76 -2.21
N LEU A 2 -8.70 1.90 -3.33
CA LEU A 2 -9.29 2.20 -4.64
C LEU A 2 -9.37 0.97 -5.57
N GLY A 3 -8.80 -0.17 -5.16
CA GLY A 3 -8.84 -1.43 -5.90
C GLY A 3 -7.48 -1.89 -6.40
N CYS A 4 -7.45 -3.07 -7.00
CA CYS A 4 -6.27 -3.62 -7.67
C CYS A 4 -6.61 -3.91 -9.14
N ARG A 5 -5.68 -3.61 -10.04
CA ARG A 5 -5.85 -3.76 -11.49
C ARG A 5 -4.72 -4.55 -12.12
N ASN A 6 -4.96 -5.06 -13.33
CA ASN A 6 -4.03 -5.79 -14.20
C ASN A 6 -3.54 -7.11 -13.59
N PRO A 7 -4.27 -8.23 -13.75
CA PRO A 7 -3.93 -9.51 -13.15
C PRO A 7 -2.54 -10.05 -13.50
N LEU A 8 -1.98 -9.69 -14.66
CA LEU A 8 -0.66 -10.15 -15.10
C LEU A 8 0.49 -9.47 -14.34
N THR A 9 0.32 -8.18 -14.01
CA THR A 9 1.25 -7.40 -13.18
C THR A 9 0.44 -6.47 -12.26
N PRO A 10 -0.10 -7.03 -11.16
CA PRO A 10 -1.09 -6.34 -10.34
C PRO A 10 -0.58 -5.03 -9.76
N THR A 11 -1.42 -4.00 -9.81
CA THR A 11 -1.20 -2.72 -9.16
C THR A 11 -2.38 -2.39 -8.26
N CYS A 12 -2.15 -2.30 -6.96
CA CYS A 12 -3.15 -1.93 -5.97
C CYS A 12 -3.01 -0.47 -5.57
N VAL A 13 -4.12 0.27 -5.54
CA VAL A 13 -4.11 1.70 -5.23
C VAL A 13 -4.80 1.95 -3.89
N ILE A 14 -4.12 2.65 -2.99
CA ILE A 14 -4.65 3.04 -1.69
C ILE A 14 -4.51 4.54 -1.48
N ASP A 15 -5.56 5.14 -0.93
CA ASP A 15 -5.53 6.50 -0.41
C ASP A 15 -5.31 6.46 1.09
N ILE A 16 -4.41 7.32 1.57
CA ILE A 16 -4.14 7.54 2.98
C ILE A 16 -4.41 9.02 3.27
N GLN A 17 -5.20 9.30 4.31
CA GLN A 17 -5.54 10.67 4.71
C GLN A 17 -4.93 11.00 6.08
N ASN A 18 -4.25 12.16 6.18
CA ASN A 18 -3.85 12.70 7.48
C ASN A 18 -5.04 13.41 8.11
N THR A 19 -5.75 12.72 8.99
CA THR A 19 -6.88 13.28 9.73
C THR A 19 -6.46 14.06 10.98
N THR A 20 -5.15 14.13 11.27
CA THR A 20 -4.65 14.86 12.44
C THR A 20 -4.54 16.35 12.14
N GLY A 21 -4.53 17.16 13.21
CA GLY A 21 -4.35 18.62 13.10
C GLY A 21 -2.89 19.06 12.91
N LYS A 22 -1.96 18.12 12.76
CA LYS A 22 -0.55 18.41 12.53
C LYS A 22 -0.07 17.62 11.33
N ALA A 23 1.03 18.09 10.81
CA ALA A 23 1.71 17.41 9.75
C ALA A 23 2.43 16.17 10.39
N LEU A 24 2.52 15.03 9.67
CA LEU A 24 3.21 13.79 10.07
C LEU A 24 4.25 13.35 9.04
N SER A 25 5.21 12.52 9.43
CA SER A 25 6.03 11.74 8.50
C SER A 25 5.38 10.39 8.22
N LEU A 26 5.37 9.94 6.96
CA LEU A 26 4.79 8.67 6.53
C LEU A 26 5.79 7.87 5.68
N ASP A 27 5.92 6.59 5.99
CA ASP A 27 6.73 5.60 5.26
C ASP A 27 5.93 4.29 5.14
N LEU A 28 5.85 3.73 3.94
CA LEU A 28 5.24 2.43 3.67
C LEU A 28 6.37 1.46 3.34
N ARG A 29 6.51 0.38 4.13
CA ARG A 29 7.61 -0.57 3.93
C ARG A 29 7.10 -1.93 3.51
N ARG A 30 7.56 -2.37 2.33
CA ARG A 30 7.44 -3.74 1.82
C ARG A 30 6.03 -4.30 1.97
N PRO A 31 5.05 -3.77 1.21
CA PRO A 31 3.74 -4.41 1.12
C PRO A 31 3.89 -5.87 0.67
N GLU A 32 3.05 -6.75 1.21
CA GLU A 32 3.06 -8.19 0.90
C GLU A 32 1.63 -8.64 0.57
N ALA A 33 1.49 -9.48 -0.46
CA ALA A 33 0.22 -10.12 -0.80
C ALA A 33 0.28 -11.62 -0.48
N THR A 34 -0.69 -12.11 0.29
CA THR A 34 -0.99 -13.53 0.46
C THR A 34 -2.04 -13.95 -0.56
N LEU A 35 -1.77 -15.04 -1.28
CA LEU A 35 -2.67 -15.62 -2.26
C LEU A 35 -3.55 -16.73 -1.66
N PRO A 36 -4.66 -17.12 -2.31
CA PRO A 36 -5.54 -18.19 -1.82
C PRO A 36 -4.87 -19.56 -1.65
N ASP A 37 -3.73 -19.79 -2.31
CA ASP A 37 -2.90 -20.99 -2.14
C ASP A 37 -1.99 -20.93 -0.90
N GLY A 38 -2.06 -19.84 -0.13
CA GLY A 38 -1.24 -19.56 1.04
C GLY A 38 0.16 -19.03 0.73
N SER A 39 0.54 -18.87 -0.54
CA SER A 39 1.84 -18.30 -0.91
C SER A 39 1.85 -16.79 -0.72
N THR A 40 3.01 -16.23 -0.35
CA THR A 40 3.20 -14.78 -0.23
C THR A 40 4.01 -14.21 -1.38
N VAL A 41 3.75 -12.94 -1.70
CA VAL A 41 4.37 -12.19 -2.79
C VAL A 41 4.73 -10.81 -2.28
N ASP A 42 6.02 -10.49 -2.29
CA ASP A 42 6.48 -9.14 -1.99
C ASP A 42 6.14 -8.18 -3.13
N ALA A 43 5.71 -6.97 -2.77
CA ALA A 43 5.60 -5.87 -3.72
C ALA A 43 6.99 -5.54 -4.29
N ASN A 44 7.03 -5.28 -5.60
CA ASN A 44 8.26 -4.94 -6.31
C ASN A 44 8.57 -3.45 -6.24
N SER A 45 7.53 -2.62 -6.10
CA SER A 45 7.64 -1.20 -5.87
C SER A 45 6.36 -0.69 -5.25
N ASP A 46 6.51 0.27 -4.34
CA ASP A 46 5.45 1.15 -3.88
C ASP A 46 5.82 2.58 -4.32
N VAL A 47 4.95 3.20 -5.12
CA VAL A 47 5.14 4.58 -5.56
C VAL A 47 4.19 5.46 -4.78
N LEU A 48 4.76 6.47 -4.13
CA LEU A 48 4.03 7.53 -3.46
C LEU A 48 3.96 8.75 -4.38
N GLU A 49 2.76 9.23 -4.68
CA GLU A 49 2.59 10.39 -5.58
C GLU A 49 3.14 11.71 -4.98
N MET A 50 3.55 11.73 -3.70
CA MET A 50 4.04 12.93 -3.02
C MET A 50 5.57 13.12 -3.00
N SER A 51 6.42 12.11 -3.23
CA SER A 51 7.88 12.25 -3.32
C SER A 51 8.58 10.91 -3.58
N SER A 52 9.74 10.94 -4.25
CA SER A 52 10.61 9.78 -4.53
C SER A 52 11.42 9.28 -3.33
N ASP A 53 11.33 9.94 -2.18
CA ASP A 53 11.99 9.52 -0.93
C ASP A 53 11.02 8.69 -0.09
N SER A 54 11.52 7.60 0.52
CA SER A 54 10.71 6.64 1.32
C SER A 54 10.03 7.25 2.55
N THR A 55 10.40 8.47 2.94
CA THR A 55 9.78 9.21 4.05
C THR A 55 9.26 10.54 3.53
N VAL A 56 7.94 10.71 3.61
CA VAL A 56 7.29 11.92 3.13
C VAL A 56 6.71 12.73 4.26
N TRP A 57 6.97 14.03 4.17
CA TRP A 57 6.36 15.04 5.00
C TRP A 57 4.91 15.21 4.53
N PHE A 58 3.94 14.73 5.32
CA PHE A 58 2.52 14.61 5.00
C PHE A 58 1.66 15.62 5.79
N PRO A 59 1.26 16.77 5.21
CA PRO A 59 0.50 17.83 5.88
C PRO A 59 -0.84 17.40 6.47
N ALA A 60 -1.32 18.16 7.46
CA ALA A 60 -2.65 17.99 8.05
C ALA A 60 -3.75 18.15 6.99
N GLY A 61 -4.73 17.24 7.01
CA GLY A 61 -5.88 17.27 6.10
C GLY A 61 -5.60 16.81 4.67
N LEU A 62 -4.36 16.48 4.32
CA LEU A 62 -4.02 16.01 2.97
C LEU A 62 -4.36 14.53 2.79
N THR A 63 -4.70 14.15 1.57
CA THR A 63 -4.79 12.76 1.12
C THR A 63 -3.67 12.48 0.14
N THR A 64 -3.00 11.34 0.30
CA THR A 64 -1.95 10.87 -0.61
C THR A 64 -2.31 9.51 -1.17
N THR A 65 -1.92 9.27 -2.41
CA THR A 65 -2.12 8.01 -3.13
C THR A 65 -0.84 7.18 -3.09
N TYR A 66 -0.97 5.89 -2.82
CA TYR A 66 0.08 4.90 -3.04
C TYR A 66 -0.36 3.90 -4.10
N GLU A 67 0.55 3.61 -5.04
CA GLU A 67 0.44 2.50 -5.97
C GLU A 67 1.40 1.38 -5.56
N ILE A 68 0.87 0.19 -5.28
CA ILE A 68 1.63 -1.00 -4.88
C ILE A 68 1.64 -1.98 -6.04
N ALA A 69 2.81 -2.18 -6.65
CA ALA A 69 2.95 -3.00 -7.85
C ALA A 69 3.63 -4.35 -7.55
N PHE A 70 3.12 -5.39 -8.20
CA PHE A 70 3.61 -6.76 -8.13
C PHE A 70 4.01 -7.27 -9.52
N ARG A 71 5.03 -8.13 -9.58
CA ARG A 71 5.54 -8.76 -10.82
C ARG A 71 5.13 -10.22 -10.96
N ARG A 72 4.16 -10.67 -10.17
CA ARG A 72 3.60 -12.02 -10.24
C ARG A 72 2.14 -11.88 -10.66
N GLU A 73 1.71 -12.77 -11.54
CA GLU A 73 0.30 -12.86 -11.93
C GLU A 73 -0.55 -13.24 -10.71
N MET A 74 -1.60 -12.45 -10.44
CA MET A 74 -2.55 -12.66 -9.35
C MET A 74 -3.92 -12.16 -9.79
N SER A 75 -4.90 -13.05 -9.87
CA SER A 75 -6.31 -12.68 -10.10
C SER A 75 -7.05 -12.38 -8.80
N GLU A 76 -6.55 -12.89 -7.68
CA GLU A 76 -7.11 -12.74 -6.34
C GLU A 76 -5.98 -12.59 -5.33
N ILE A 77 -6.19 -11.72 -4.34
CA ILE A 77 -5.31 -11.53 -3.18
C ILE A 77 -6.15 -11.81 -1.94
N GLU A 78 -5.83 -12.86 -1.20
CA GLU A 78 -6.50 -13.22 0.05
C GLU A 78 -6.24 -12.15 1.11
N GLN A 79 -5.00 -11.67 1.21
CA GLN A 79 -4.61 -10.60 2.12
C GLN A 79 -3.53 -9.70 1.52
N LEU A 80 -3.73 -8.39 1.52
CA LEU A 80 -2.70 -7.38 1.27
C LEU A 80 -2.28 -6.77 2.61
N SER A 81 -1.06 -7.07 3.04
CA SER A 81 -0.46 -6.56 4.27
C SER A 81 0.32 -5.27 4.00
N LEU A 82 -0.01 -4.24 4.77
CA LEU A 82 0.59 -2.91 4.71
C LEU A 82 1.28 -2.61 6.04
N ARG A 83 2.56 -2.30 5.98
CA ARG A 83 3.35 -1.87 7.15
C ARG A 83 3.69 -0.40 7.01
N LEU A 84 2.94 0.43 7.72
CA LEU A 84 3.08 1.88 7.74
C LEU A 84 3.92 2.29 8.94
N PHE A 85 4.75 3.31 8.76
CA PHE A 85 5.45 4.00 9.83
C PHE A 85 5.01 5.47 9.80
N VAL A 86 4.41 5.92 10.91
CA VAL A 86 3.92 7.29 11.08
C VAL A 86 4.69 7.91 12.23
N ASP A 87 5.49 8.95 11.97
CA ASP A 87 6.38 9.55 12.99
C ASP A 87 7.30 8.52 13.68
N GLY A 88 7.65 7.44 12.97
CA GLY A 88 8.47 6.32 13.47
C GLY A 88 7.69 5.21 14.18
N ASP A 89 6.42 5.46 14.53
CA ASP A 89 5.54 4.45 15.12
C ASP A 89 4.98 3.52 14.04
N ARG A 90 4.99 2.22 14.33
CA ARG A 90 4.55 1.18 13.39
C ARG A 90 3.04 0.96 13.47
N TYR A 91 2.41 0.93 12.31
CA TYR A 91 1.00 0.60 12.10
C TYR A 91 0.90 -0.50 11.05
N ASP A 92 0.42 -1.67 11.47
CA ASP A 92 0.15 -2.78 10.56
C ASP A 92 -1.33 -2.76 10.17
N HIS A 93 -1.60 -2.82 8.87
CA HIS A 93 -2.94 -2.92 8.32
C HIS A 93 -3.02 -4.06 7.32
N ALA A 94 -4.19 -4.67 7.20
CA ALA A 94 -4.43 -5.76 6.27
C ALA A 94 -5.78 -5.54 5.58
N LEU A 95 -5.77 -5.62 4.25
CA LEU A 95 -6.97 -5.67 3.42
C LEU A 95 -7.15 -7.12 2.97
N THR A 96 -8.37 -7.64 2.97
CA THR A 96 -8.63 -9.05 2.64
C THR A 96 -9.64 -9.19 1.52
N ASN A 97 -9.65 -10.38 0.89
CA ASN A 97 -10.60 -10.77 -0.15
C ASN A 97 -10.67 -9.77 -1.31
N ILE A 98 -9.53 -9.55 -1.96
CA ILE A 98 -9.38 -8.56 -3.02
C ILE A 98 -9.37 -9.27 -4.38
N SER A 99 -10.30 -8.89 -5.25
CA SER A 99 -10.24 -9.25 -6.67
C SER A 99 -9.33 -8.28 -7.43
N VAL A 100 -8.55 -8.80 -8.38
CA VAL A 100 -7.72 -7.99 -9.27
C VAL A 100 -8.41 -7.92 -10.64
N GLU A 101 -8.73 -6.71 -11.08
CA GLU A 101 -9.50 -6.45 -12.32
C GLU A 101 -8.62 -6.19 -13.55
#